data_AF-A0A8J7CK82-F1
#
_entry.id   AF-A0A8J7CK82-F1
#
_cell.length_a   1.000
_cell.length_b   1.000
_cell.length_c   1.000
_cell.angle_alpha   90.00
_cell.angle_beta   90.00
_cell.angle_gamma   90.00
#
_symmetry.space_group_name_H-M   'P 1'
#
loop_
_entity.id
_entity.type
_entity.pdbx_description
1 polymer ?
#
loop_
_entity_poly.entity_id
_entity_poly.type
_entity_poly.pdbx_seq_one_letter_code
_entity_poly.pdbx_strand_id
1 'polypeptide(L)' 'MKKDRPGEEELLKHILGPTGNLRAPTIRKGKTLLVGFNEELYADVFG' A
#
# COMPACT_ATOMS: atom_id res chain seq x y z
N MET A 1 6.78 8.82 10.51
CA MET A 1 6.41 9.12 9.11
C MET A 1 6.53 10.62 8.89
N LYS A 2 7.17 11.07 7.79
CA LYS A 2 7.23 12.50 7.44
C LYS A 2 5.80 13.05 7.36
N LYS A 3 5.59 14.26 7.91
CA LYS A 3 4.28 14.92 8.01
C LYS A 3 3.77 15.45 6.67
N ASP A 4 4.63 15.44 5.64
CA ASP A 4 4.34 15.87 4.29
C ASP A 4 3.75 14.74 3.46
N ARG A 5 2.70 15.05 2.71
CA ARG A 5 2.04 14.12 1.80
C ARG A 5 3.06 13.75 0.70
N PRO A 6 3.41 12.47 0.51
CA PRO A 6 4.35 12.08 -0.53
C PRO A 6 3.83 12.53 -1.89
N GLY A 7 4.75 12.90 -2.79
CA GLY A 7 4.41 13.21 -4.18
C GLY A 7 3.82 11.97 -4.87
N GLU A 8 3.01 12.19 -5.91
CA GLU A 8 2.32 11.13 -6.64
C GLU A 8 3.30 10.09 -7.21
N GLU A 9 4.42 10.54 -7.79
CA GLU A 9 5.44 9.65 -8.35
C GLU A 9 6.14 8.78 -7.29
N GLU A 10 6.36 9.34 -6.10
CA GLU A 10 6.95 8.59 -4.98
C GLU A 10 5.99 7.51 -4.50
N LEU A 11 4.71 7.86 -4.37
CA LEU A 11 3.65 6.92 -4.00
C LEU A 11 3.51 5.79 -5.03
N LEU A 12 3.48 6.12 -6.32
CA LEU A 12 3.36 5.13 -7.41
C LEU A 12 4.53 4.15 -7.43
N LYS A 13 5.77 4.60 -7.16
CA LYS A 13 6.94 3.69 -7.07
C LYS A 13 6.80 2.62 -5.99
N HIS A 14 6.09 2.93 -4.90
CA HIS A 14 5.84 1.98 -3.82
C HIS A 14 4.64 1.06 -4.10
N ILE A 15 3.66 1.52 -4.88
CA ILE A 15 2.42 0.79 -5.16
C ILE A 15 2.57 -0.12 -6.40
N LEU A 16 3.34 0.32 -7.40
CA LEU A 16 3.51 -0.38 -8.66
C LEU A 16 4.69 -1.37 -8.61
N GLY A 17 4.53 -2.50 -9.29
CA GLY A 17 5.58 -3.48 -9.54
C GLY A 17 6.52 -3.06 -10.68
N PRO A 18 7.56 -3.87 -10.96
CA PRO A 18 8.58 -3.57 -11.97
C PRO A 18 8.02 -3.29 -13.39
N THR A 19 6.86 -3.85 -13.71
CA THR A 19 6.19 -3.71 -15.01
C THR A 19 5.08 -2.64 -15.00
N GLY A 20 4.95 -1.86 -13.92
CA GLY A 20 3.90 -0.85 -13.79
C GLY A 20 2.54 -1.40 -13.35
N ASN A 21 2.42 -2.70 -13.08
CA ASN A 21 1.18 -3.29 -12.54
C ASN A 21 1.05 -3.01 -11.03
N LEU A 22 -0.18 -2.84 -10.55
CA LEU A 22 -0.47 -2.76 -9.12
C LEU A 22 0.00 -4.03 -8.39
N ARG A 23 0.73 -3.87 -7.27
CA ARG A 23 1.19 -5.03 -6.49
C ARG A 23 0.03 -5.73 -5.80
N ALA A 24 -0.06 -7.04 -6.03
CA ALA A 24 -0.97 -7.93 -5.31
C ALA A 24 -0.33 -8.49 -4.03
N PRO A 25 -1.11 -8.89 -3.02
CA PRO A 25 -2.55 -8.65 -2.88
C PRO A 25 -2.87 -7.16 -2.69
N THR A 26 -4.04 -6.70 -3.14
CA THR A 26 -4.52 -5.34 -2.88
C THR A 26 -5.88 -5.40 -2.21
N ILE A 27 -6.03 -4.75 -1.06
CA ILE A 27 -7.28 -4.74 -0.30
C ILE A 27 -7.66 -3.31 0.05
N ARG A 28 -8.93 -2.95 -0.16
CA ARG A 28 -9.47 -1.66 0.29
C ARG A 28 -10.45 -1.89 1.44
N LYS A 29 -10.15 -1.34 2.62
CA LYS A 29 -11.00 -1.35 3.80
C LYS A 29 -11.38 0.10 4.16
N GLY A 30 -12.56 0.54 3.71
CA GLY A 30 -13.01 1.92 3.88
C GLY A 30 -12.09 2.94 3.20
N LYS A 31 -11.39 3.75 4.00
CA LYS A 31 -10.41 4.75 3.54
C LYS A 31 -8.97 4.21 3.48
N THR A 32 -8.74 2.98 3.92
CA THR A 32 -7.42 2.35 3.96
C THR A 32 -7.22 1.46 2.73
N LEU A 33 -6.07 1.60 2.06
CA LEU A 33 -5.62 0.75 0.96
C LEU A 33 -4.38 -0.02 1.40
N LEU A 34 -4.46 -1.34 1.39
CA LEU A 34 -3.35 -2.26 1.62
C LEU A 34 -2.82 -2.73 0.27
N VAL A 35 -1.50 -2.66 0.10
CA VAL A 35 -0.80 -3.06 -1.12
C VAL A 35 0.34 -3.98 -0.74
N GLY A 36 0.32 -5.20 -1.26
CA GLY A 36 1.25 -6.27 -0.86
C GLY A 36 0.81 -6.97 0.43
N PHE A 37 1.66 -7.88 0.90
CA PHE A 37 1.42 -8.68 2.10
C PHE A 37 2.44 -8.35 3.19
N ASN A 38 1.94 -8.14 4.40
CA ASN A 38 2.74 -8.04 5.63
C ASN A 38 1.91 -8.64 6.76
N GLU A 39 2.46 -9.63 7.47
CA GLU A 39 1.74 -10.42 8.46
C GLU A 39 1.22 -9.57 9.63
N GLU A 40 2.07 -8.71 10.19
CA GLU A 40 1.73 -7.83 11.32
C GLU A 40 0.60 -6.85 10.96
N LEU A 41 0.71 -6.19 9.80
CA LEU A 41 -0.33 -5.29 9.29
C LEU A 41 -1.65 -6.02 9.01
N TYR A 42 -1.59 -7.25 8.53
CA TYR A 42 -2.80 -8.03 8.30
C TYR A 42 -3.45 -8.45 9.62
N ALA A 43 -2.66 -8.81 10.63
CA ALA A 43 -3.18 -9.07 11.98
C ALA A 43 -3.82 -7.81 12.59
N ASP A 44 -3.21 -6.63 12.44
CA ASP A 44 -3.77 -5.37 12.95
C ASP A 44 -5.05 -4.93 12.22
N VAL A 45 -5.14 -5.21 10.92
CA VAL A 45 -6.29 -4.77 10.10
C VAL A 45 -7.42 -5.79 10.08
N PHE A 46 -7.14 -7.09 10.22
CA PHE A 46 -8.13 -8.16 10.10
C PHE A 46 -8.32 -9.03 11.35
N GLY A 47 -7.40 -8.97 12.33
CA GLY A 47 -7.61 -9.52 13.68
C GLY A 47 -8.57 -8.66 14.49
#